data_AF-A0A7S3F3A7-F1
#
_entry.id   AF-A0A7S3F3A7-F1
#
_cell.length_a   1.000
_cell.length_b   1.000
_cell.length_c   1.000
_cell.angle_alpha   90.00
_cell.angle_beta   90.00
_cell.angle_gamma   90.00
#
_symmetry.space_group_name_H-M   'P 1'
#
loop_
_entity.id
_entity.type
_entity.pdbx_description
1 polymer ?
#
loop_
_entity_poly.entity_id
_entity_poly.type
_entity_poly.pdbx_seq_one_letter_code
_entity_poly.pdbx_strand_id
1 'polypeptide(L)'
;SGVLTSHGGWAPTFTSADELQASPWAGYLRSLYGDLTPIGYPLVLSHFWCLYMDKLTAHSVSLPPSVGTCPTSAAAPEGQRYDENNAYSSKDLTWLWHDLAAAPYQGFPSNSVVEVTHQKDPYGDEHYGMWFLYAKGSGVYADIGNTKVFNEHGDAYVFFNTQGNEDMCKAAASQGFDSVQFIQHHDAANYPCAAKIGVPYMNMEIVMVKLTGTYPCGQATGTASSLRAGWQGTKPCNCDPSNPNTNCVFS
;
A
#
# COMPACT_ATOMS: atom_id res chain seq x y z
N SER A 1 21.03 24.42 -9.46
CA SER A 1 20.61 23.46 -10.50
C SER A 1 21.32 22.14 -10.25
N GLY A 2 20.70 21.26 -9.47
CA GLY A 2 21.21 19.90 -9.21
C GLY A 2 20.75 18.96 -10.31
N VAL A 3 21.67 18.20 -10.87
CA VAL A 3 21.45 17.25 -11.98
C VAL A 3 20.77 15.99 -11.43
N LEU A 4 19.56 15.73 -11.90
CA LEU A 4 18.82 14.48 -11.71
C LEU A 4 19.52 13.36 -12.51
N THR A 5 20.08 12.36 -11.83
CA THR A 5 20.58 11.14 -12.49
C THR A 5 19.45 10.12 -12.61
N SER A 6 19.21 9.67 -13.83
CA SER A 6 18.03 8.98 -14.31
C SER A 6 18.03 7.46 -14.08
N HIS A 7 17.07 6.99 -13.28
CA HIS A 7 16.30 5.79 -13.58
C HIS A 7 14.83 6.24 -13.65
N GLY A 8 14.26 6.41 -14.84
CA GLY A 8 12.90 6.96 -15.02
C GLY A 8 12.72 8.47 -14.72
N GLY A 9 13.65 9.09 -13.97
CA GLY A 9 14.10 10.49 -14.06
C GLY A 9 13.18 11.61 -13.56
N TRP A 10 11.88 11.38 -13.33
CA TRP A 10 10.96 12.47 -12.97
C TRP A 10 10.80 12.67 -11.46
N ALA A 11 10.82 11.59 -10.67
CA ALA A 11 10.57 11.67 -9.24
C ALA A 11 11.81 12.21 -8.52
N PRO A 12 11.67 13.20 -7.62
CA PRO A 12 12.82 13.77 -6.95
C PRO A 12 13.40 12.80 -5.92
N THR A 13 14.72 12.88 -5.78
CA THR A 13 15.46 12.36 -4.63
C THR A 13 15.91 13.53 -3.79
N PHE A 14 15.55 13.52 -2.51
CA PHE A 14 16.07 14.48 -1.53
C PHE A 14 17.20 13.83 -0.76
N THR A 15 18.34 14.49 -0.65
CA THR A 15 19.52 13.98 0.07
C THR A 15 19.64 14.56 1.48
N SER A 16 18.84 15.57 1.79
CA SER A 16 18.81 16.22 3.10
C SER A 16 17.44 16.83 3.42
N ALA A 17 17.26 17.19 4.70
CA ALA A 17 16.07 17.90 5.15
C ALA A 17 15.91 19.26 4.47
N ASP A 18 16.97 20.03 4.31
CA ASP A 18 16.91 21.35 3.69
C ASP A 18 16.43 21.29 2.23
N GLU A 19 16.90 20.30 1.47
CA GLU A 19 16.42 20.07 0.10
C GLU A 19 14.93 19.74 0.05
N LEU A 20 14.46 18.90 0.97
CA LEU A 20 13.03 18.59 1.07
C LEU A 20 12.23 19.84 1.47
N GLN A 21 12.67 20.57 2.50
CA GLN A 21 11.97 21.76 3.00
C GLN A 21 11.84 22.87 1.96
N ALA A 22 12.83 23.01 1.06
CA ALA A 22 12.79 23.95 -0.05
C ALA A 22 11.82 23.53 -1.18
N SER A 23 11.25 22.33 -1.10
CA SER A 23 10.39 21.74 -2.13
C SER A 23 8.91 21.75 -1.75
N PRO A 24 7.98 21.91 -2.71
CA PRO A 24 6.54 21.70 -2.48
C PRO A 24 6.21 20.33 -1.89
N TRP A 25 7.07 19.33 -2.14
CA TRP A 25 6.96 17.98 -1.57
C TRP A 25 6.97 17.93 -0.05
N ALA A 26 7.63 18.87 0.65
CA ALA A 26 7.55 18.91 2.11
C ALA A 26 6.14 19.22 2.60
N GLY A 27 5.40 20.08 1.89
CA GLY A 27 3.99 20.34 2.17
C GLY A 27 3.14 19.09 1.97
N TYR A 28 3.28 18.46 0.80
CA TYR A 28 2.60 17.20 0.48
C TYR A 28 2.84 16.12 1.54
N LEU A 29 4.10 15.81 1.85
CA LEU A 29 4.45 14.77 2.80
C LEU A 29 3.95 15.09 4.21
N ARG A 30 4.01 16.36 4.66
CA ARG A 30 3.45 16.74 5.96
C ARG A 30 1.93 16.60 6.02
N SER A 31 1.23 16.88 4.93
CA SER A 31 -0.24 16.72 4.86
C SER A 31 -0.70 15.26 4.91
N LEU A 32 0.24 14.33 4.70
CA LEU A 32 0.00 12.89 4.70
C LEU A 32 0.53 12.23 5.98
N TYR A 33 1.76 12.54 6.36
CA TYR A 33 2.50 11.88 7.44
C TYR A 33 2.63 12.72 8.72
N GLY A 34 2.24 13.99 8.70
CA GLY A 34 2.41 14.90 9.83
C GLY A 34 3.87 15.29 10.04
N ASP A 35 4.38 15.08 11.24
CA ASP A 35 5.80 15.32 11.52
C ASP A 35 6.65 14.31 10.74
N LEU A 36 7.62 14.83 9.98
CA LEU A 36 8.54 14.03 9.19
C LEU A 36 9.81 13.70 9.98
N THR A 37 9.88 13.98 11.28
CA THR A 37 11.10 13.75 12.07
C THR A 37 10.99 12.45 12.89
N PRO A 38 11.92 11.49 12.74
CA PRO A 38 13.04 11.45 11.80
C PRO A 38 12.63 10.90 10.41
N ILE A 39 13.04 11.57 9.34
CA ILE A 39 12.95 11.07 7.96
C ILE A 39 14.35 10.67 7.51
N GLY A 40 14.47 9.45 6.97
CA GLY A 40 15.73 8.94 6.45
C GLY A 40 16.05 9.55 5.09
N TYR A 41 17.33 9.84 4.85
CA TYR A 41 17.84 10.30 3.56
C TYR A 41 18.86 9.29 2.98
N PRO A 42 18.92 9.11 1.65
CA PRO A 42 18.13 9.80 0.64
C PRO A 42 16.65 9.36 0.63
N LEU A 43 15.75 10.33 0.51
CA LEU A 43 14.32 10.11 0.30
C LEU A 43 14.07 10.06 -1.21
N VAL A 44 13.78 8.87 -1.72
CA VAL A 44 13.56 8.62 -3.15
C VAL A 44 12.07 8.45 -3.41
N LEU A 45 11.43 9.43 -4.04
CA LEU A 45 9.97 9.39 -4.24
C LEU A 45 9.53 8.40 -5.32
N SER A 46 10.41 7.96 -6.23
CA SER A 46 10.07 6.86 -7.14
C SER A 46 9.85 5.54 -6.41
N HIS A 47 10.33 5.40 -5.17
CA HIS A 47 10.08 4.19 -4.36
C HIS A 47 8.68 4.19 -3.72
N PHE A 48 7.89 5.25 -3.90
CA PHE A 48 6.48 5.27 -3.49
C PHE A 48 5.66 4.51 -4.52
N TRP A 49 4.56 3.94 -4.08
CA TRP A 49 3.64 3.13 -4.88
C TRP A 49 2.41 3.92 -5.28
N CYS A 50 1.94 4.82 -4.42
CA CYS A 50 0.80 5.68 -4.70
C CYS A 50 1.03 7.11 -4.20
N LEU A 51 0.25 8.04 -4.75
CA LEU A 51 0.23 9.44 -4.35
C LEU A 51 -1.21 9.97 -4.37
N TYR A 52 -1.55 10.83 -3.42
CA TYR A 52 -2.87 11.48 -3.35
C TYR A 52 -2.96 12.71 -4.26
N MET A 53 -3.84 12.67 -5.24
CA MET A 53 -3.98 13.72 -6.26
C MET A 53 -4.45 15.07 -5.70
N ASP A 54 -5.35 15.04 -4.73
CA ASP A 54 -5.86 16.23 -4.04
C ASP A 54 -4.76 16.92 -3.22
N LYS A 55 -3.97 16.15 -2.46
CA LYS A 55 -2.84 16.65 -1.66
C LYS A 55 -1.72 17.20 -2.54
N LEU A 56 -1.41 16.53 -3.66
CA LEU A 56 -0.44 17.03 -4.64
C LEU A 56 -0.87 18.40 -5.17
N THR A 57 -2.14 18.53 -5.56
CA THR A 57 -2.72 19.78 -6.05
C THR A 57 -2.69 20.87 -4.98
N ALA A 58 -3.12 20.56 -3.76
CA ALA A 58 -3.14 21.49 -2.63
C ALA A 58 -1.74 22.05 -2.30
N HIS A 59 -0.69 21.28 -2.57
CA HIS A 59 0.69 21.67 -2.35
C HIS A 59 1.45 22.05 -3.63
N SER A 60 0.77 22.26 -4.77
CA SER A 60 1.40 22.66 -6.03
C SER A 60 2.54 21.73 -6.48
N VAL A 61 2.42 20.43 -6.20
CA VAL A 61 3.36 19.42 -6.69
C VAL A 61 2.97 19.02 -8.11
N SER A 62 3.90 19.18 -9.06
CA SER A 62 3.71 18.74 -10.44
C SER A 62 4.20 17.30 -10.62
N LEU A 63 3.36 16.47 -11.23
CA LEU A 63 3.71 15.12 -11.68
C LEU A 63 3.82 15.07 -13.20
N PRO A 64 4.55 14.08 -13.77
CA PRO A 64 4.37 13.75 -15.17
C PRO A 64 2.90 13.37 -15.46
N PRO A 65 2.45 13.49 -16.72
CA PRO A 65 1.15 12.96 -17.13
C PRO A 65 1.03 11.47 -16.81
N SER A 66 -0.17 11.04 -16.44
CA SER A 66 -0.49 9.61 -16.38
C SER A 66 -0.44 9.00 -17.79
N VAL A 67 0.00 7.75 -17.88
CA VAL A 67 -0.08 6.97 -19.13
C VAL A 67 -1.42 6.25 -19.31
N GLY A 68 -2.37 6.53 -18.42
CA GLY A 68 -3.73 5.98 -18.41
C GLY A 68 -3.92 4.93 -17.31
N THR A 69 -4.91 4.06 -17.50
CA THR A 69 -5.33 3.08 -16.48
C THR A 69 -4.21 2.13 -16.05
N CYS A 70 -3.34 1.71 -16.98
CA CYS A 70 -2.28 0.73 -16.73
C CYS A 70 -0.92 1.26 -17.17
N PRO A 71 0.19 0.73 -16.64
CA PRO A 71 1.52 0.96 -17.19
C PRO A 71 1.60 0.63 -18.68
N THR A 72 2.57 1.19 -19.39
CA THR A 72 2.66 1.01 -20.85
C THR A 72 3.10 -0.40 -21.25
N SER A 73 3.86 -1.10 -20.40
CA SER A 73 4.34 -2.47 -20.62
C SER A 73 4.97 -3.04 -19.34
N ALA A 74 5.27 -4.35 -19.32
CA ALA A 74 6.07 -4.96 -18.26
C ALA A 74 7.43 -4.26 -18.04
N ALA A 75 8.05 -3.77 -19.13
CA ALA A 75 9.33 -3.07 -19.11
C ALA A 75 9.20 -1.54 -18.94
N ALA A 76 8.03 -1.05 -18.49
CA ALA A 76 7.85 0.35 -18.17
C ALA A 76 8.88 0.79 -17.10
N PRO A 77 9.37 2.05 -17.16
CA PRO A 77 10.34 2.52 -16.20
C PRO A 77 9.74 2.55 -14.78
N GLU A 78 10.57 2.23 -13.79
CA GLU A 78 10.26 2.42 -12.38
C GLU A 78 9.69 3.81 -12.12
N GLY A 79 8.58 3.87 -11.40
CA GLY A 79 7.88 5.11 -11.09
C GLY A 79 7.02 5.65 -12.23
N GLN A 80 6.80 4.93 -13.34
CA GLN A 80 5.85 5.38 -14.37
C GLN A 80 4.47 5.56 -13.76
N ARG A 81 3.87 6.74 -13.96
CA ARG A 81 2.58 7.08 -13.38
C ARG A 81 1.42 6.51 -14.19
N TYR A 82 0.46 5.88 -13.51
CA TYR A 82 -0.78 5.33 -14.05
C TYR A 82 -1.94 5.49 -13.05
N ASP A 83 -3.17 5.13 -13.45
CA ASP A 83 -4.38 5.51 -12.70
C ASP A 83 -4.97 4.40 -11.82
N GLU A 84 -4.78 3.11 -12.14
CA GLU A 84 -5.46 2.01 -11.43
C GLU A 84 -4.54 0.80 -11.23
N ASN A 85 -4.11 0.55 -9.98
CA ASN A 85 -3.30 -0.64 -9.64
C ASN A 85 -4.13 -1.91 -9.55
N ASN A 86 -5.36 -1.78 -9.05
CA ASN A 86 -6.27 -2.88 -8.76
C ASN A 86 -7.73 -2.40 -8.75
N ALA A 87 -8.67 -3.33 -8.79
CA ALA A 87 -10.12 -3.06 -8.86
C ALA A 87 -10.68 -2.27 -7.67
N TYR A 88 -9.95 -2.21 -6.56
CA TYR A 88 -10.31 -1.50 -5.33
C TYR A 88 -9.47 -0.23 -5.10
N SER A 89 -8.81 0.27 -6.15
CA SER A 89 -8.00 1.49 -6.07
C SER A 89 -8.90 2.69 -5.74
N SER A 90 -8.55 3.45 -4.70
CA SER A 90 -9.22 4.73 -4.45
C SER A 90 -9.00 5.68 -5.63
N LYS A 91 -10.08 6.34 -6.08
CA LYS A 91 -10.04 7.41 -7.08
C LYS A 91 -9.21 8.64 -6.66
N ASP A 92 -8.89 8.75 -5.37
CA ASP A 92 -8.08 9.85 -4.84
C ASP A 92 -6.58 9.59 -5.06
N LEU A 93 -6.20 8.37 -5.43
CA LEU A 93 -4.82 7.94 -5.66
C LEU A 93 -4.47 7.92 -7.15
N THR A 94 -3.20 8.19 -7.44
CA THR A 94 -2.51 7.75 -8.67
C THR A 94 -1.39 6.81 -8.27
N TRP A 95 -1.03 5.89 -9.14
CA TRP A 95 -0.07 4.83 -8.86
C TRP A 95 1.22 5.00 -9.65
N LEU A 96 2.31 4.49 -9.07
CA LEU A 96 3.65 4.48 -9.64
C LEU A 96 4.03 3.02 -9.93
N TRP A 97 4.56 2.74 -11.12
CA TRP A 97 4.87 1.37 -11.54
C TRP A 97 6.12 0.83 -10.83
N HIS A 98 6.04 -0.42 -10.37
CA HIS A 98 7.12 -1.20 -9.76
C HIS A 98 7.15 -2.57 -10.44
N ASP A 99 8.27 -2.95 -11.04
CA ASP A 99 8.42 -4.29 -11.63
C ASP A 99 8.73 -5.33 -10.54
N LEU A 100 7.68 -5.91 -9.99
CA LEU A 100 7.77 -6.99 -9.00
C LEU A 100 8.44 -8.26 -9.53
N ALA A 101 8.40 -8.51 -10.85
CA ALA A 101 8.98 -9.71 -11.44
C ALA A 101 10.51 -9.58 -11.60
N ALA A 102 11.00 -8.36 -11.85
CA ALA A 102 12.44 -8.09 -11.93
C ALA A 102 13.15 -8.18 -10.57
N ALA A 103 12.44 -7.85 -9.48
CA ALA A 103 12.94 -7.96 -8.11
C ALA A 103 11.86 -8.57 -7.19
N PRO A 104 11.75 -9.91 -7.14
CA PRO A 104 10.70 -10.57 -6.38
C PRO A 104 10.73 -10.17 -4.90
N TYR A 105 9.63 -9.59 -4.43
CA TYR A 105 9.48 -9.21 -3.03
C TYR A 105 9.52 -10.45 -2.14
N GLN A 106 10.17 -10.32 -0.98
CA GLN A 106 10.34 -11.42 -0.02
C GLN A 106 9.30 -11.41 1.11
N GLY A 107 8.37 -10.46 1.07
CA GLY A 107 7.51 -10.14 2.21
C GLY A 107 8.24 -9.31 3.27
N PHE A 108 7.47 -8.88 4.26
CA PHE A 108 7.96 -8.14 5.43
C PHE A 108 8.15 -9.10 6.62
N PRO A 109 9.20 -8.91 7.44
CA PRO A 109 9.38 -9.72 8.64
C PRO A 109 8.27 -9.45 9.68
N SER A 110 8.08 -10.38 10.62
CA SER A 110 7.16 -10.18 11.74
C SER A 110 7.50 -8.91 12.55
N ASN A 111 6.47 -8.30 13.13
CA ASN A 111 6.52 -7.04 13.90
C ASN A 111 6.96 -5.83 13.06
N SER A 112 6.69 -5.86 11.76
CA SER A 112 6.88 -4.71 10.88
C SER A 112 5.65 -3.81 10.89
N VAL A 113 5.86 -2.53 10.59
CA VAL A 113 4.79 -1.58 10.30
C VAL A 113 4.85 -1.27 8.81
N VAL A 114 3.84 -1.68 8.07
CA VAL A 114 3.83 -1.69 6.60
C VAL A 114 2.77 -0.74 6.09
N GLU A 115 3.11 0.04 5.07
CA GLU A 115 2.20 1.00 4.46
C GLU A 115 1.27 0.32 3.46
N VAL A 116 -0.03 0.55 3.63
CA VAL A 116 -1.08 -0.25 3.01
C VAL A 116 -2.25 0.61 2.52
N THR A 117 -3.08 0.06 1.65
CA THR A 117 -4.41 0.60 1.31
C THR A 117 -5.45 -0.50 1.38
N HIS A 118 -6.67 -0.13 1.74
CA HIS A 118 -7.83 -1.02 1.70
C HIS A 118 -9.08 -0.18 1.41
N GLN A 119 -9.94 -0.73 0.55
CA GLN A 119 -11.32 -0.29 0.40
C GLN A 119 -12.18 -1.31 1.11
N LYS A 120 -13.14 -0.86 1.93
CA LYS A 120 -14.10 -1.75 2.57
C LYS A 120 -14.71 -2.66 1.51
N ASP A 121 -14.80 -3.92 1.86
CA ASP A 121 -15.30 -4.93 0.94
C ASP A 121 -16.75 -4.58 0.51
N PRO A 122 -17.00 -4.39 -0.81
CA PRO A 122 -18.31 -4.04 -1.31
C PRO A 122 -19.29 -5.22 -1.38
N TYR A 123 -18.81 -6.46 -1.24
CA TYR A 123 -19.59 -7.69 -1.40
C TYR A 123 -19.96 -8.34 -0.06
N GLY A 124 -19.29 -7.98 1.03
CA GLY A 124 -19.54 -8.53 2.35
C GLY A 124 -19.07 -9.98 2.46
N ASP A 125 -17.90 -10.33 1.92
CA ASP A 125 -17.17 -11.58 2.11
C ASP A 125 -15.85 -11.41 2.89
N GLU A 126 -15.54 -10.22 3.40
CA GLU A 126 -14.45 -9.95 4.36
C GLU A 126 -14.92 -9.87 5.83
N HIS A 127 -15.72 -10.84 6.28
CA HIS A 127 -16.14 -10.89 7.69
C HIS A 127 -15.00 -11.30 8.64
N TYR A 128 -14.02 -12.04 8.10
CA TYR A 128 -12.85 -12.53 8.81
C TYR A 128 -11.60 -12.23 7.99
N GLY A 129 -10.70 -11.44 8.56
CA GLY A 129 -9.60 -10.86 7.81
C GLY A 129 -9.97 -9.50 7.22
N MET A 130 -8.95 -8.69 6.99
CA MET A 130 -9.03 -7.44 6.25
C MET A 130 -7.91 -7.44 5.23
N TRP A 131 -8.27 -7.40 3.94
CA TRP A 131 -7.31 -7.48 2.85
C TRP A 131 -6.74 -6.11 2.52
N PHE A 132 -5.42 -6.00 2.65
CA PHE A 132 -4.67 -4.82 2.28
C PHE A 132 -3.83 -5.09 1.05
N LEU A 133 -3.59 -4.02 0.31
CA LEU A 133 -2.57 -3.97 -0.73
C LEU A 133 -1.39 -3.15 -0.23
N TYR A 134 -0.18 -3.59 -0.56
CA TYR A 134 1.01 -2.79 -0.28
C TYR A 134 0.96 -1.48 -1.08
N ALA A 135 1.15 -0.37 -0.39
CA ALA A 135 0.88 0.95 -0.96
C ALA A 135 1.70 2.05 -0.26
N LYS A 136 3.03 1.93 -0.32
CA LYS A 136 3.92 3.00 0.15
C LYS A 136 3.52 4.35 -0.47
N GLY A 137 3.36 5.39 0.35
CA GLY A 137 2.73 6.65 -0.09
C GLY A 137 1.27 6.85 0.31
N SER A 138 0.61 5.87 0.94
CA SER A 138 -0.79 5.96 1.36
C SER A 138 -1.02 6.70 2.69
N GLY A 139 0.02 6.87 3.52
CA GLY A 139 -0.08 7.41 4.88
C GLY A 139 -0.78 6.49 5.89
N VAL A 140 -1.27 5.33 5.44
CA VAL A 140 -1.99 4.34 6.24
C VAL A 140 -1.06 3.16 6.46
N TYR A 141 -0.87 2.77 7.71
CA TYR A 141 0.04 1.69 8.07
C TYR A 141 -0.71 0.59 8.83
N ALA A 142 -0.28 -0.66 8.65
CA ALA A 142 -0.67 -1.79 9.46
C ALA A 142 0.55 -2.33 10.23
N ASP A 143 0.42 -2.46 11.55
CA ASP A 143 1.32 -3.29 12.36
C ASP A 143 0.93 -4.75 12.12
N ILE A 144 1.79 -5.47 11.38
CA ILE A 144 1.49 -6.81 10.89
C ILE A 144 1.78 -7.91 11.93
N GLY A 145 2.35 -7.57 13.09
CA GLY A 145 2.57 -8.53 14.18
C GLY A 145 3.27 -9.83 13.75
N ASN A 146 2.85 -10.97 14.31
CA ASN A 146 3.32 -12.29 13.88
C ASN A 146 2.76 -12.63 12.49
N THR A 147 3.60 -12.57 11.47
CA THR A 147 3.17 -12.76 10.07
C THR A 147 3.72 -14.04 9.47
N LYS A 148 2.95 -14.64 8.57
CA LYS A 148 3.42 -15.69 7.65
C LYS A 148 3.43 -15.17 6.21
N VAL A 149 4.42 -15.57 5.42
CA VAL A 149 4.55 -15.21 3.99
C VAL A 149 4.34 -16.46 3.14
N PHE A 150 3.56 -16.33 2.09
CA PHE A 150 3.32 -17.33 1.07
C PHE A 150 3.47 -16.72 -0.33
N ASN A 151 3.75 -17.53 -1.33
CA ASN A 151 3.71 -17.06 -2.70
C ASN A 151 2.26 -16.80 -3.09
N GLU A 152 1.37 -17.75 -2.78
CA GLU A 152 -0.03 -17.66 -3.18
C GLU A 152 -1.04 -18.17 -2.14
N HIS A 153 -2.31 -17.77 -2.28
CA HIS A 153 -3.46 -18.21 -1.47
C HIS A 153 -3.52 -19.73 -1.31
N GLY A 154 -3.28 -20.48 -2.39
CA GLY A 154 -3.26 -21.94 -2.37
C GLY A 154 -2.24 -22.53 -1.38
N ASP A 155 -1.08 -21.90 -1.22
CA ASP A 155 -0.06 -22.34 -0.27
C ASP A 155 -0.52 -22.15 1.17
N ALA A 156 -1.20 -21.02 1.45
CA ALA A 156 -1.79 -20.75 2.75
C ALA A 156 -2.92 -21.74 3.07
N TYR A 157 -3.78 -22.06 2.10
CA TYR A 157 -4.84 -23.05 2.29
C TYR A 157 -4.29 -24.42 2.68
N VAL A 158 -3.22 -24.86 2.02
CA VAL A 158 -2.52 -26.11 2.36
C VAL A 158 -1.90 -26.03 3.75
N PHE A 159 -1.18 -24.95 4.07
CA PHE A 159 -0.51 -24.79 5.36
C PHE A 159 -1.49 -24.77 6.54
N PHE A 160 -2.61 -24.05 6.40
CA PHE A 160 -3.63 -23.92 7.45
C PHE A 160 -4.67 -25.04 7.41
N ASN A 161 -4.66 -25.91 6.40
CA ASN A 161 -5.65 -26.96 6.16
C ASN A 161 -7.09 -26.40 6.09
N THR A 162 -7.30 -25.45 5.17
CA THR A 162 -8.55 -24.69 5.01
C THR A 162 -9.02 -24.68 3.56
N GLN A 163 -10.25 -24.23 3.33
CA GLN A 163 -10.82 -24.05 1.98
C GLN A 163 -11.39 -22.64 1.87
N GLY A 164 -10.56 -21.70 1.39
CA GLY A 164 -10.96 -20.32 1.14
C GLY A 164 -10.50 -19.32 2.21
N ASN A 165 -10.70 -18.05 1.89
CA ASN A 165 -10.10 -16.91 2.58
C ASN A 165 -10.57 -16.75 4.04
N GLU A 166 -11.87 -16.81 4.32
CA GLU A 166 -12.36 -16.62 5.69
C GLU A 166 -11.89 -17.76 6.63
N ASP A 167 -11.92 -19.00 6.15
CA ASP A 167 -11.47 -20.16 6.94
C ASP A 167 -9.97 -20.09 7.19
N MET A 168 -9.19 -19.68 6.17
CA MET A 168 -7.76 -19.41 6.28
C MET A 168 -7.46 -18.33 7.33
N CYS A 169 -8.21 -17.22 7.34
CA CYS A 169 -8.05 -16.16 8.34
C CYS A 169 -8.34 -16.66 9.76
N LYS A 170 -9.45 -17.39 9.96
CA LYS A 170 -9.80 -17.98 11.26
C LYS A 170 -8.71 -18.95 11.76
N ALA A 171 -8.25 -19.84 10.89
CA ALA A 171 -7.20 -20.81 11.20
C ALA A 171 -5.89 -20.13 11.54
N ALA A 172 -5.44 -19.16 10.74
CA ALA A 172 -4.23 -18.38 11.00
C ALA A 172 -4.31 -17.65 12.34
N ALA A 173 -5.43 -16.97 12.63
CA ALA A 173 -5.65 -16.29 13.91
C ALA A 173 -5.58 -17.27 15.10
N SER A 174 -6.20 -18.46 14.97
CA SER A 174 -6.16 -19.51 16.01
C SER A 174 -4.77 -20.11 16.25
N GLN A 175 -3.90 -20.05 15.24
CA GLN A 175 -2.49 -20.45 15.35
C GLN A 175 -1.59 -19.31 15.84
N GLY A 176 -2.16 -18.15 16.19
CA GLY A 176 -1.44 -17.02 16.77
C GLY A 176 -0.78 -16.09 15.74
N PHE A 177 -1.11 -16.19 14.47
CA PHE A 177 -0.72 -15.17 13.48
C PHE A 177 -1.60 -13.93 13.59
N ASP A 178 -1.02 -12.77 13.36
CA ASP A 178 -1.69 -11.48 13.25
C ASP A 178 -1.96 -11.12 11.78
N SER A 179 -1.12 -11.62 10.86
CA SER A 179 -1.29 -11.43 9.43
C SER A 179 -0.74 -12.57 8.56
N VAL A 180 -1.16 -12.57 7.31
CA VAL A 180 -0.61 -13.39 6.22
C VAL A 180 -0.28 -12.50 5.02
N GLN A 181 0.79 -12.80 4.30
CA GLN A 181 1.23 -12.04 3.12
C GLN A 181 1.30 -12.95 1.88
N PHE A 182 0.88 -12.42 0.74
CA PHE A 182 0.93 -13.07 -0.58
C PHE A 182 1.77 -12.22 -1.53
N ILE A 183 2.89 -12.79 -1.97
CA ILE A 183 3.93 -12.04 -2.71
C ILE A 183 3.92 -12.30 -4.22
N GLN A 184 3.12 -13.25 -4.68
CA GLN A 184 2.98 -13.63 -6.09
C GLN A 184 1.51 -13.93 -6.44
N HIS A 185 0.56 -13.14 -5.91
CA HIS A 185 -0.86 -13.39 -6.13
C HIS A 185 -1.28 -13.13 -7.57
N HIS A 186 -1.83 -14.16 -8.21
CA HIS A 186 -2.26 -14.14 -9.61
C HIS A 186 -3.77 -13.96 -9.70
N ASP A 187 -4.23 -12.72 -9.76
CA ASP A 187 -5.65 -12.41 -9.92
C ASP A 187 -5.87 -11.39 -11.03
N ALA A 188 -6.34 -11.86 -12.19
CA ALA A 188 -6.64 -11.00 -13.33
C ALA A 188 -7.94 -10.18 -13.14
N ALA A 189 -8.80 -10.54 -12.19
CA ALA A 189 -9.99 -9.77 -11.86
C ALA A 189 -9.63 -8.59 -10.95
N ASN A 190 -8.83 -8.83 -9.90
CA ASN A 190 -8.34 -7.75 -9.03
C ASN A 190 -7.25 -6.90 -9.70
N TYR A 191 -6.36 -7.51 -10.50
CA TYR A 191 -5.28 -6.82 -11.22
C TYR A 191 -5.48 -6.89 -12.74
N PRO A 192 -6.47 -6.19 -13.32
CA PRO A 192 -6.75 -6.25 -14.76
C PRO A 192 -5.58 -5.78 -15.62
N CYS A 193 -4.73 -4.91 -15.08
CA CYS A 193 -3.53 -4.44 -15.76
C CYS A 193 -2.45 -5.52 -15.91
N ALA A 194 -2.43 -6.57 -15.07
CA ALA A 194 -1.37 -7.58 -15.08
C ALA A 194 -1.36 -8.34 -16.42
N ALA A 195 -2.53 -8.83 -16.83
CA ALA A 195 -2.74 -9.48 -18.11
C ALA A 195 -2.46 -8.53 -19.29
N LYS A 196 -2.88 -7.26 -19.18
CA LYS A 196 -2.71 -6.26 -20.25
C LYS A 196 -1.25 -5.96 -20.56
N ILE A 197 -0.40 -5.88 -19.53
CA ILE A 197 1.03 -5.56 -19.71
C ILE A 197 1.94 -6.78 -19.74
N GLY A 198 1.37 -7.98 -19.54
CA GLY A 198 2.08 -9.26 -19.62
C GLY A 198 2.95 -9.57 -18.40
N VAL A 199 2.53 -9.15 -17.20
CA VAL A 199 3.20 -9.46 -15.94
C VAL A 199 2.40 -10.50 -15.13
N PRO A 200 3.07 -11.32 -14.33
CA PRO A 200 2.40 -12.35 -13.53
C PRO A 200 1.53 -11.77 -12.39
N TYR A 201 1.98 -10.68 -11.76
CA TYR A 201 1.36 -10.02 -10.60
C TYR A 201 1.78 -8.55 -10.56
N MET A 202 1.02 -7.71 -9.84
CA MET A 202 1.22 -6.26 -9.80
C MET A 202 1.31 -5.66 -8.39
N ASN A 203 0.94 -6.40 -7.36
CA ASN A 203 1.04 -5.95 -5.97
C ASN A 203 1.24 -7.15 -5.02
N MET A 204 1.53 -6.84 -3.76
CA MET A 204 1.47 -7.77 -2.65
C MET A 204 0.15 -7.58 -1.90
N GLU A 205 -0.40 -8.70 -1.45
CA GLU A 205 -1.56 -8.70 -0.57
C GLU A 205 -1.12 -9.00 0.86
N ILE A 206 -1.68 -8.28 1.82
CA ILE A 206 -1.41 -8.42 3.24
C ILE A 206 -2.77 -8.54 3.92
N VAL A 207 -3.08 -9.72 4.48
CA VAL A 207 -4.33 -9.92 5.20
C VAL A 207 -4.08 -9.82 6.70
N MET A 208 -4.79 -8.91 7.38
CA MET A 208 -4.77 -8.83 8.84
C MET A 208 -5.85 -9.77 9.39
N VAL A 209 -5.46 -10.98 9.78
CA VAL A 209 -6.40 -12.11 10.02
C VAL A 209 -7.32 -11.94 11.24
N LYS A 210 -7.03 -10.96 12.09
CA LYS A 210 -7.82 -10.62 13.29
C LYS A 210 -8.72 -9.39 13.10
N LEU A 211 -8.67 -8.75 11.94
CA LEU A 211 -9.53 -7.62 11.59
C LEU A 211 -10.74 -8.08 10.76
N THR A 212 -11.66 -7.15 10.50
CA THR A 212 -12.84 -7.38 9.66
C THR A 212 -12.89 -6.33 8.56
N GLY A 213 -12.61 -6.73 7.32
CA GLY A 213 -12.53 -5.84 6.15
C GLY A 213 -13.87 -5.37 5.59
N THR A 214 -14.99 -5.89 6.08
CA THR A 214 -16.30 -5.23 5.88
C THR A 214 -16.32 -3.81 6.45
N TYR A 215 -15.41 -3.49 7.39
CA TYR A 215 -15.26 -2.16 7.96
C TYR A 215 -13.95 -1.50 7.51
N PRO A 216 -13.98 -0.25 7.02
CA PRO A 216 -12.78 0.46 6.57
C PRO A 216 -11.77 0.70 7.71
N CYS A 217 -12.21 0.63 8.97
CA CYS A 217 -11.37 0.81 10.15
C CYS A 217 -10.97 -0.50 10.83
N GLY A 218 -11.20 -1.64 10.15
CA GLY A 218 -10.85 -2.99 10.58
C GLY A 218 -11.71 -3.58 11.69
N GLN A 219 -12.75 -2.87 12.14
CA GLN A 219 -13.70 -3.32 13.16
C GLN A 219 -14.98 -2.46 13.12
N ALA A 220 -16.06 -2.98 13.72
CA ALA A 220 -17.38 -2.34 13.68
C ALA A 220 -17.46 -0.97 14.37
N THR A 221 -16.64 -0.75 15.39
CA THR A 221 -16.65 0.49 16.19
C THR A 221 -15.24 0.99 16.46
N GLY A 222 -15.00 2.28 16.21
CA GLY A 222 -13.68 2.90 16.40
C GLY A 222 -12.64 2.41 15.38
N THR A 223 -11.37 2.51 15.74
CA THR A 223 -10.24 2.14 14.88
C THR A 223 -9.46 0.98 15.47
N ALA A 224 -9.18 -0.04 14.65
CA ALA A 224 -8.34 -1.16 15.06
C ALA A 224 -6.95 -0.66 15.50
N SER A 225 -6.45 -1.16 16.63
CA SER A 225 -5.19 -0.69 17.21
C SER A 225 -3.93 -1.03 16.40
N SER A 226 -4.04 -2.02 15.51
CA SER A 226 -3.01 -2.38 14.54
C SER A 226 -2.94 -1.40 13.36
N LEU A 227 -3.93 -0.53 13.18
CA LEU A 227 -3.85 0.55 12.20
C LEU A 227 -3.06 1.72 12.78
N ARG A 228 -2.14 2.25 11.98
CA ARG A 228 -1.14 3.24 12.35
C ARG A 228 -1.13 4.38 11.34
N ALA A 229 -0.64 5.53 11.79
CA ALA A 229 -0.56 6.76 10.99
C ALA A 229 0.78 7.46 11.20
N GLY A 230 1.01 8.49 10.39
CA GLY A 230 2.21 9.31 10.45
C GLY A 230 3.43 8.61 9.86
N TRP A 231 4.54 9.34 9.72
CA TRP A 231 5.76 8.78 9.12
C TRP A 231 6.18 7.49 9.84
N GLN A 232 6.35 6.40 9.07
CA GLN A 232 6.67 5.06 9.58
C GLN A 232 5.64 4.47 10.56
N GLY A 233 4.39 4.93 10.54
CA GLY A 233 3.32 4.45 11.41
C GLY A 233 3.57 4.71 12.91
N THR A 234 4.33 5.75 13.23
CA THR A 234 4.72 6.10 14.61
C THR A 234 3.54 6.56 15.47
N LYS A 235 2.42 6.96 14.87
CA LYS A 235 1.23 7.46 15.57
C LYS A 235 0.07 6.46 15.52
N PRO A 236 -0.85 6.51 16.51
CA PRO A 236 -2.13 5.81 16.40
C PRO A 236 -2.91 6.32 15.18
N CYS A 237 -3.62 5.41 14.51
CA CYS A 237 -4.58 5.78 13.48
C CYS A 237 -5.89 6.26 14.12
N ASN A 238 -6.41 7.38 13.63
CA ASN A 238 -7.81 7.75 13.81
C ASN A 238 -8.50 7.60 12.45
N CYS A 239 -9.30 6.55 12.30
CA CYS A 239 -10.00 6.21 11.06
C CYS A 239 -11.47 6.64 11.15
N ASP A 240 -11.98 7.25 10.08
CA ASP A 240 -13.39 7.63 9.95
C ASP A 240 -14.17 6.52 9.24
N PRO A 241 -15.08 5.82 9.94
CA PRO A 241 -15.81 4.67 9.41
C PRO A 241 -16.82 5.04 8.31
N SER A 242 -17.09 6.33 8.07
CA SER A 242 -17.97 6.78 7.00
C SER A 242 -17.29 6.77 5.62
N ASN A 243 -15.96 6.69 5.57
CA ASN A 243 -15.22 6.63 4.33
C ASN A 243 -15.18 5.19 3.79
N PRO A 244 -15.36 4.98 2.47
CA PRO A 244 -15.24 3.64 1.90
C PRO A 244 -13.83 3.07 1.96
N ASN A 245 -12.79 3.89 2.12
CA ASN A 245 -11.40 3.47 2.22
C ASN A 245 -10.87 3.63 3.64
N THR A 246 -9.89 2.81 4.01
CA THR A 246 -9.11 3.01 5.23
C THR A 246 -8.41 4.37 5.16
N ASN A 247 -8.62 5.23 6.17
CA ASN A 247 -8.26 6.64 6.10
C ASN A 247 -7.67 7.16 7.41
N CYS A 248 -6.47 6.70 7.74
CA CYS A 248 -5.80 7.11 8.97
C CYS A 248 -5.40 8.60 8.94
N VAL A 249 -6.01 9.38 9.83
CA VAL A 249 -5.46 10.68 10.22
C VAL A 249 -4.75 10.55 11.56
N PHE A 250 -3.70 11.32 11.77
CA PHE A 250 -3.04 11.42 13.07
C PHE A 250 -3.77 12.47 13.93
N SER A 251 -4.13 12.09 15.16
CA SER A 251 -4.62 13.00 16.20
C SER A 251 -3.50 13.82 16.81
#